data_AF-U4KRE6-F1
#
_entry.id   AF-U4KRE6-F1
#
_cell.length_a   1.000
_cell.length_b   1.000
_cell.length_c   1.000
_cell.angle_alpha   90.00
_cell.angle_beta   90.00
_cell.angle_gamma   90.00
#
_symmetry.space_group_name_H-M   'P 1'
#
loop_
_entity.id
_entity.type
_entity.pdbx_description
1 polymer ?
#
loop_
_entity_poly.entity_id
_entity_poly.type
_entity_poly.pdbx_seq_one_letter_code
_entity_poly.pdbx_strand_id
1 'polypeptide(L)'
;MKTNKNDDQQTPNPYGIDKFSNIKPGIKIGFLKFWLAGASYLLSYMTPQLLSQDGSTELLALFIIMSLLTEYLVNSVIVWMNNDKQPTYKYLPLGYINRKSIWSLFASMLYVIVTLAITFFEAFLLNSLFSALKIPTLAGLLVGDSNSMEPITFGLLFVLADYIWLVAKRLILKIKKKEKK
;
A
#
# COMPACT_ATOMS: atom_id res chain seq x y z
N MET A 1 26.83 23.98 -45.63
CA MET A 1 26.11 22.71 -45.38
C MET A 1 26.11 22.43 -43.88
N LYS A 2 25.02 22.69 -43.18
CA LYS A 2 24.79 22.27 -41.78
C LYS A 2 23.32 21.86 -41.67
N THR A 3 23.04 20.59 -41.85
CA THR A 3 21.74 19.99 -41.60
C THR A 3 21.61 19.71 -40.10
N ASN A 4 20.99 20.63 -39.35
CA ASN A 4 20.47 20.33 -38.03
C ASN A 4 19.20 19.48 -38.21
N LYS A 5 19.37 18.16 -38.30
CA LYS A 5 18.28 17.20 -38.07
C LYS A 5 18.29 16.81 -36.61
N ASN A 6 17.52 17.55 -35.80
CA ASN A 6 16.97 17.06 -34.53
C ASN A 6 15.51 17.53 -34.49
N ASP A 7 14.74 17.13 -35.50
CA ASP A 7 13.30 16.94 -35.28
C ASP A 7 13.18 15.65 -34.47
N ASP A 8 13.33 15.78 -33.15
CA ASP A 8 12.71 14.85 -32.22
C ASP A 8 11.22 14.90 -32.53
N GLN A 9 10.77 13.97 -33.39
CA GLN A 9 9.37 13.76 -33.68
C GLN A 9 8.67 13.60 -32.34
N GLN A 10 8.03 14.67 -31.87
CA GLN A 10 7.14 14.65 -30.72
C GLN A 10 6.02 13.69 -31.11
N THR A 11 6.20 12.41 -30.79
CA THR A 11 5.15 11.41 -30.94
C THR A 11 3.90 12.02 -30.32
N PRO A 12 2.81 12.22 -31.09
CA PRO A 12 1.60 12.83 -30.57
C PRO A 12 1.20 12.01 -29.35
N ASN A 13 1.19 12.60 -28.16
CA ASN A 13 0.79 11.89 -26.95
C ASN A 13 -0.73 11.77 -26.97
N PRO A 14 -1.30 10.64 -27.42
CA PRO A 14 -2.75 10.55 -27.61
C PRO A 14 -3.48 10.53 -26.25
N TYR A 15 -2.74 10.33 -25.16
CA TYR A 15 -3.23 10.34 -23.78
C TYR A 15 -3.05 11.70 -23.09
N GLY A 16 -2.42 12.68 -23.73
CA GLY A 16 -2.22 14.02 -23.16
C GLY A 16 -3.53 14.80 -22.93
N ILE A 17 -4.63 14.32 -23.52
CA ILE A 17 -5.97 14.88 -23.37
C ILE A 17 -6.57 14.52 -22.00
N ASP A 18 -6.19 13.38 -21.42
CA ASP A 18 -6.69 12.92 -20.13
C ASP A 18 -5.79 13.38 -18.97
N LYS A 19 -6.32 14.25 -18.10
CA LYS A 19 -5.60 14.79 -16.94
C LYS A 19 -5.11 13.69 -15.99
N PHE A 20 -5.80 12.54 -15.93
CA PHE A 20 -5.39 11.43 -15.08
C PHE A 20 -4.23 10.63 -15.66
N SER A 21 -3.98 10.68 -16.96
CA SER A 21 -2.87 9.95 -17.60
C SER A 21 -1.49 10.47 -17.18
N ASN A 22 -1.40 11.78 -16.88
CA ASN A 22 -0.17 12.47 -16.49
C ASN A 22 0.23 12.22 -15.02
N ILE A 23 -0.67 11.70 -14.19
CA ILE A 23 -0.37 11.41 -12.78
C ILE A 23 0.57 10.21 -12.69
N LYS A 24 1.67 10.35 -11.96
CA LYS A 24 2.66 9.29 -11.75
C LYS A 24 1.99 8.02 -11.18
N PRO A 25 2.29 6.82 -11.69
CA PRO A 25 1.70 5.57 -11.21
C PRO A 25 1.82 5.35 -9.71
N GLY A 26 2.94 5.76 -9.10
CA GLY A 26 3.16 5.59 -7.67
C GLY A 26 2.13 6.32 -6.81
N ILE A 27 1.67 7.50 -7.23
CA ILE A 27 0.65 8.27 -6.51
C ILE A 27 -0.70 7.55 -6.62
N LYS A 28 -1.07 7.08 -7.82
CA LYS A 28 -2.31 6.32 -8.05
C LYS A 28 -2.34 5.05 -7.20
N ILE A 29 -1.24 4.30 -7.17
CA ILE A 29 -1.11 3.06 -6.42
C ILE A 29 -1.14 3.34 -4.91
N GLY A 30 -0.42 4.37 -4.44
CA GLY A 30 -0.45 4.78 -3.04
C GLY A 30 -1.85 5.18 -2.58
N PHE A 31 -2.55 5.99 -3.38
CA PHE A 31 -3.93 6.39 -3.11
C PHE A 31 -4.89 5.18 -3.08
N LEU A 32 -4.72 4.22 -4.00
CA LEU A 32 -5.50 2.99 -4.00
C LEU A 32 -5.27 2.18 -2.72
N LYS A 33 -4.01 2.00 -2.31
CA LYS A 33 -3.65 1.28 -1.08
C LYS A 33 -4.17 1.98 0.17
N PHE A 34 -4.08 3.32 0.22
CA PHE A 34 -4.64 4.13 1.30
C PHE A 34 -6.13 3.85 1.51
N TRP A 35 -6.93 4.00 0.44
CA TRP A 35 -8.37 3.80 0.52
C TRP A 35 -8.74 2.36 0.84
N LEU A 36 -8.06 1.41 0.23
CA LEU A 36 -8.32 -0.01 0.45
C LEU A 36 -7.96 -0.43 1.87
N ALA A 37 -6.88 0.09 2.45
CA ALA A 37 -6.52 -0.15 3.84
C ALA A 37 -7.57 0.43 4.79
N GLY A 38 -7.94 1.71 4.62
CA GLY A 38 -8.97 2.33 5.44
C GLY A 38 -10.33 1.62 5.34
N ALA A 39 -10.76 1.26 4.12
CA ALA A 39 -12.00 0.52 3.91
C ALA A 39 -11.96 -0.88 4.52
N SER A 40 -10.84 -1.60 4.41
CA SER A 40 -10.69 -2.92 5.03
C SER A 40 -10.73 -2.85 6.54
N TYR A 41 -10.11 -1.82 7.13
CA TYR A 41 -10.20 -1.54 8.55
C TYR A 41 -11.64 -1.24 8.96
N LEU A 42 -12.36 -0.38 8.26
CA LEU A 42 -13.78 -0.14 8.58
C LEU A 42 -14.60 -1.44 8.50
N LEU A 43 -14.45 -2.21 7.41
CA LEU A 43 -15.20 -3.46 7.20
C LEU A 43 -14.89 -4.52 8.26
N SER A 44 -13.64 -4.58 8.74
CA SER A 44 -13.26 -5.56 9.77
C SER A 44 -13.89 -5.28 11.13
N TYR A 45 -14.24 -4.02 11.44
CA TYR A 45 -15.00 -3.69 12.66
C TYR A 45 -16.52 -3.77 12.47
N MET A 46 -16.98 -3.92 11.23
CA MET A 46 -18.38 -4.20 10.91
C MET A 46 -18.69 -5.70 10.88
N THR A 47 -17.68 -6.58 10.96
CA THR A 47 -17.95 -8.02 11.08
C THR A 47 -18.64 -8.30 12.41
N PRO A 48 -19.72 -9.11 12.42
CA PRO A 48 -20.38 -9.47 13.67
C PRO A 48 -19.36 -10.09 14.64
N GLN A 49 -19.42 -9.73 15.92
CA GLN A 49 -18.59 -10.26 17.01
C GLN A 49 -18.92 -11.73 17.33
N LEU A 50 -19.06 -12.57 16.30
CA LEU A 50 -19.59 -13.93 16.37
C LEU A 50 -18.67 -14.90 17.11
N LEU A 51 -17.40 -14.56 17.31
CA LEU A 51 -16.39 -15.52 17.79
C LEU A 51 -15.51 -15.03 18.94
N SER A 52 -15.36 -13.72 19.18
CA SER A 52 -14.56 -13.21 20.30
C SER A 52 -14.85 -11.75 20.67
N GLN A 53 -14.73 -11.42 21.96
CA GLN A 53 -14.85 -10.05 22.50
C GLN A 53 -13.51 -9.32 22.60
N ASP A 54 -12.40 -9.99 22.33
CA ASP A 54 -11.04 -9.51 22.55
C ASP A 54 -10.42 -8.78 21.33
N GLY A 55 -11.18 -8.59 20.25
CA GLY A 55 -10.72 -7.95 19.02
C GLY A 55 -10.02 -8.89 18.03
N SER A 56 -9.86 -10.17 18.37
CA SER A 56 -9.16 -11.14 17.51
C SER A 56 -9.93 -11.47 16.23
N THR A 57 -11.27 -11.46 16.28
CA THR A 57 -12.12 -11.72 15.11
C THR A 57 -11.97 -10.60 14.08
N GLU A 58 -11.94 -9.36 14.54
CA GLU A 58 -11.78 -8.15 13.72
C GLU A 58 -10.37 -8.11 13.10
N LEU A 59 -9.33 -8.45 13.85
CA LEU A 59 -7.97 -8.55 13.31
C LEU A 59 -7.83 -9.66 12.26
N LEU A 60 -8.46 -10.81 12.47
CA LEU A 60 -8.49 -11.88 11.49
C LEU A 60 -9.26 -11.46 10.23
N ALA A 61 -10.41 -10.82 10.39
CA ALA A 61 -11.20 -10.27 9.29
C ALA A 61 -10.40 -9.24 8.50
N LEU A 62 -9.73 -8.31 9.17
CA LEU A 62 -8.85 -7.31 8.56
C LEU A 62 -7.76 -7.99 7.73
N PHE A 63 -7.09 -8.98 8.30
CA PHE A 63 -6.05 -9.73 7.61
C PHE A 63 -6.58 -10.43 6.34
N ILE A 64 -7.72 -11.11 6.43
CA ILE A 64 -8.33 -11.83 5.30
C ILE A 64 -8.75 -10.83 4.21
N ILE A 65 -9.52 -9.80 4.58
CA ILE A 65 -10.01 -8.77 3.65
C ILE A 65 -8.84 -8.08 2.96
N MET A 66 -7.84 -7.62 3.72
CA MET A 66 -6.65 -6.98 3.16
C MET A 66 -5.88 -7.89 2.22
N SER A 67 -5.72 -9.17 2.56
CA SER A 67 -5.00 -10.15 1.72
C SER A 67 -5.71 -10.35 0.38
N LEU A 68 -7.03 -10.54 0.41
CA LEU A 68 -7.85 -10.72 -0.78
C LEU A 68 -7.88 -9.46 -1.65
N LEU A 69 -8.13 -8.30 -1.05
CA LEU A 69 -8.19 -7.04 -1.79
C LEU A 69 -6.80 -6.65 -2.32
N THR A 70 -5.71 -6.94 -1.61
CA THR A 70 -4.36 -6.74 -2.12
C THR A 70 -4.09 -7.63 -3.34
N GLU A 71 -4.42 -8.92 -3.26
CA GLU A 71 -4.14 -9.88 -4.33
C GLU A 71 -5.01 -9.65 -5.57
N TYR A 72 -6.32 -9.46 -5.37
CA TYR A 72 -7.28 -9.44 -6.47
C TYR A 72 -7.62 -8.03 -6.95
N LEU A 73 -7.37 -6.99 -6.17
CA LEU A 73 -7.65 -5.60 -6.56
C LEU A 73 -6.35 -4.81 -6.75
N VAL A 74 -5.53 -4.61 -5.71
CA VAL A 74 -4.30 -3.78 -5.80
C VAL A 74 -3.33 -4.35 -6.84
N ASN A 75 -2.96 -5.62 -6.71
CA ASN A 75 -2.02 -6.26 -7.63
C ASN A 75 -2.57 -6.31 -9.06
N SER A 76 -3.89 -6.49 -9.25
CA SER A 76 -4.55 -6.42 -10.57
C SER A 76 -4.39 -5.06 -11.22
N VAL A 77 -4.72 -4.00 -10.48
CA VAL A 77 -4.59 -2.63 -10.99
C VAL A 77 -3.13 -2.29 -11.30
N ILE A 78 -2.18 -2.68 -10.44
CA ILE A 78 -0.75 -2.47 -10.71
C ILE A 78 -0.32 -3.13 -12.01
N VAL A 79 -0.73 -4.38 -12.25
CA VAL A 79 -0.39 -5.12 -13.48
C VAL A 79 -1.04 -4.50 -14.70
N TRP A 80 -2.31 -4.11 -14.63
CA TRP A 80 -3.01 -3.45 -15.74
C TRP A 80 -2.43 -2.09 -16.11
N MET A 81 -1.87 -1.36 -15.12
CA MET A 81 -1.19 -0.10 -15.37
C MET A 81 0.22 -0.27 -15.97
N ASN A 82 0.77 -1.48 -16.01
CA ASN A 82 2.14 -1.69 -16.47
C ASN A 82 2.23 -1.53 -18.00
N ASN A 83 3.11 -0.63 -18.45
CA ASN A 83 3.46 -0.48 -19.86
C ASN A 83 4.92 -0.02 -20.02
N ASP A 84 5.44 -0.02 -21.25
CA ASP A 84 6.84 0.31 -21.54
C ASP A 84 7.22 1.74 -21.10
N LYS A 85 6.27 2.68 -21.15
CA LYS A 85 6.47 4.08 -20.74
C LYS A 85 6.38 4.25 -19.21
N GLN A 86 5.62 3.40 -18.53
CA GLN A 86 5.30 3.47 -17.11
C GLN A 86 5.43 2.08 -16.46
N PRO A 87 6.65 1.61 -16.14
CA PRO A 87 6.85 0.32 -15.51
C PRO A 87 6.37 0.35 -14.04
N THR A 88 5.32 -0.42 -13.75
CA THR A 88 4.65 -0.45 -12.44
C THR A 88 4.95 -1.69 -11.61
N TYR A 89 5.53 -2.75 -12.20
CA TYR A 89 5.87 -3.98 -11.46
C TYR A 89 6.78 -3.77 -10.25
N LYS A 90 7.54 -2.68 -10.21
CA LYS A 90 8.35 -2.28 -9.04
C LYS A 90 7.52 -1.99 -7.77
N TYR A 91 6.23 -1.70 -7.92
CA TYR A 91 5.29 -1.46 -6.81
C TYR A 91 4.59 -2.73 -6.32
N LEU A 92 4.81 -3.88 -6.99
CA LEU A 92 4.30 -5.15 -6.50
C LEU A 92 5.04 -5.55 -5.20
N PRO A 93 4.33 -6.09 -4.21
CA PRO A 93 4.88 -6.43 -2.90
C PRO A 93 6.16 -7.28 -2.97
N LEU A 94 6.09 -8.42 -3.62
CA LEU A 94 7.18 -9.40 -3.72
C LEU A 94 7.69 -9.59 -5.16
N GLY A 95 7.34 -8.67 -6.06
CA GLY A 95 7.68 -8.73 -7.48
C GLY A 95 6.61 -9.46 -8.29
N TYR A 96 6.89 -9.72 -9.57
CA TYR A 96 5.94 -10.41 -10.44
C TYR A 96 5.98 -11.91 -10.17
N ILE A 97 4.91 -12.44 -9.59
CA ILE A 97 4.67 -13.87 -9.37
C ILE A 97 3.54 -14.29 -10.32
N ASN A 98 3.52 -15.54 -10.76
CA ASN A 98 2.41 -16.05 -11.56
C ASN A 98 1.09 -15.95 -10.76
N ARG A 99 0.25 -15.00 -11.16
CA ARG A 99 -1.03 -14.63 -10.51
C ARG A 99 -2.07 -15.75 -10.45
N LYS A 100 -1.98 -16.75 -11.34
CA LYS A 100 -2.87 -17.92 -11.31
C LYS A 100 -2.46 -18.94 -10.26
N SER A 101 -1.30 -18.76 -9.65
CA SER A 101 -0.77 -19.67 -8.64
C SER A 101 -1.21 -19.28 -7.24
N ILE A 102 -1.50 -20.28 -6.41
CA ILE A 102 -1.74 -20.10 -4.97
C ILE A 102 -0.56 -19.41 -4.27
N TRP A 103 0.66 -19.54 -4.81
CA TRP A 103 1.85 -18.84 -4.31
C TRP A 103 1.74 -17.32 -4.39
N SER A 104 0.96 -16.78 -5.35
CA SER A 104 0.69 -15.35 -5.43
C SER A 104 -0.13 -14.88 -4.24
N LEU A 105 -1.15 -15.65 -3.86
CA LEU A 105 -1.97 -15.38 -2.68
C LEU A 105 -1.13 -15.44 -1.40
N PHE A 106 -0.33 -16.49 -1.20
CA PHE A 106 0.54 -16.59 -0.02
C PHE A 106 1.58 -15.46 0.06
N ALA A 107 2.13 -15.04 -1.07
CA ALA A 107 3.03 -13.89 -1.14
C ALA A 107 2.32 -12.60 -0.71
N SER A 108 1.09 -12.38 -1.18
CA SER A 108 0.27 -11.23 -0.77
C SER A 108 -0.10 -11.30 0.71
N MET A 109 -0.46 -12.47 1.23
CA MET A 109 -0.72 -12.68 2.66
C MET A 109 0.51 -12.35 3.52
N LEU A 110 1.70 -12.83 3.13
CA LEU A 110 2.94 -12.53 3.85
C LEU A 110 3.23 -11.02 3.86
N TYR A 111 3.06 -10.36 2.71
CA TYR A 111 3.18 -8.91 2.64
C TYR A 111 2.19 -8.20 3.57
N VAL A 112 0.93 -8.62 3.57
CA VAL A 112 -0.10 -8.02 4.44
C VAL A 112 0.26 -8.22 5.91
N ILE A 113 0.69 -9.42 6.33
CA ILE A 113 1.14 -9.68 7.72
C ILE A 113 2.23 -8.70 8.13
N VAL A 114 3.27 -8.57 7.32
CA VAL A 114 4.41 -7.70 7.63
C VAL A 114 3.97 -6.24 7.69
N THR A 115 3.16 -5.80 6.72
CA THR A 115 2.73 -4.40 6.63
C THR A 115 1.77 -4.04 7.76
N LEU A 116 0.86 -4.95 8.15
CA LEU A 116 0.01 -4.78 9.33
C LEU A 116 0.83 -4.70 10.61
N ALA A 117 1.82 -5.58 10.80
CA ALA A 117 2.70 -5.53 11.97
C ALA A 117 3.42 -4.18 12.09
N ILE A 118 3.95 -3.66 10.98
CA ILE A 118 4.57 -2.33 10.93
C ILE A 118 3.53 -1.25 11.24
N THR A 119 2.34 -1.32 10.63
CA THR A 119 1.26 -0.32 10.81
C THR A 119 0.82 -0.24 12.29
N PHE A 120 0.62 -1.37 12.95
CA PHE A 120 0.25 -1.40 14.37
C PHE A 120 1.39 -0.92 15.27
N PHE A 121 2.63 -1.23 14.91
CA PHE A 121 3.80 -0.70 15.62
C PHE A 121 3.90 0.83 15.48
N GLU A 122 3.67 1.37 14.29
CA GLU A 122 3.60 2.82 14.04
C GLU A 122 2.47 3.48 14.84
N ALA A 123 1.29 2.86 14.87
CA ALA A 123 0.15 3.34 15.64
C ALA A 123 0.46 3.40 17.15
N PHE A 124 1.11 2.36 17.69
CA PHE A 124 1.57 2.32 19.07
C PHE A 124 2.56 3.45 19.38
N LEU A 125 3.54 3.69 18.50
CA LEU A 125 4.51 4.77 18.66
C LEU A 125 3.84 6.15 18.59
N LEU A 126 2.91 6.35 17.66
CA LEU A 126 2.18 7.60 17.49
C LEU A 126 1.34 7.91 18.74
N ASN A 127 0.59 6.94 19.25
CA ASN A 127 -0.23 7.09 20.46
C ASN A 127 0.65 7.37 21.69
N SER A 128 1.79 6.68 21.81
CA SER A 128 2.74 6.91 22.90
C SER A 128 3.33 8.33 22.86
N LEU A 129 3.69 8.81 21.68
CA LEU A 129 4.19 10.17 21.47
C LEU A 129 3.14 11.22 21.82
N PHE A 130 1.90 11.04 21.35
CA PHE A 130 0.81 11.98 21.57
C PHE A 130 0.41 12.06 23.04
N SER A 131 0.37 10.90 23.72
CA SER A 131 0.17 10.81 25.16
C SER A 131 1.28 11.54 25.93
N ALA A 132 2.55 11.35 25.56
CA ALA A 132 3.69 12.04 26.18
C ALA A 132 3.62 13.58 25.99
N LEU A 133 3.13 14.03 24.83
CA LEU A 133 2.94 15.45 24.51
C LEU A 133 1.62 16.03 25.05
N LYS A 134 0.74 15.20 25.63
CA LYS A 134 -0.62 15.57 26.07
C LYS A 134 -1.46 16.19 24.96
N ILE A 135 -1.28 15.72 23.72
CA ILE A 135 -2.04 16.14 22.54
C ILE A 135 -3.05 15.03 22.22
N PRO A 136 -4.33 15.36 21.96
CA PRO A 136 -5.30 14.34 21.57
C PRO A 136 -4.98 13.76 20.19
N THR A 137 -5.15 12.45 20.04
CA THR A 137 -5.06 11.76 18.74
C THR A 137 -6.26 12.12 17.86
N LEU A 138 -6.16 11.87 16.56
CA LEU A 138 -7.27 12.14 15.64
C LEU A 138 -8.51 11.31 16.03
N ALA A 139 -8.30 10.05 16.43
CA ALA A 139 -9.31 9.22 17.05
C ALA A 139 -9.89 9.83 18.34
N GLY A 140 -9.05 10.33 19.24
CA GLY A 140 -9.50 11.02 20.45
C GLY A 140 -10.34 12.27 20.17
N LEU A 141 -10.05 13.00 19.09
CA LEU A 141 -10.81 14.17 18.67
C LEU A 141 -12.14 13.83 17.98
N LEU A 142 -12.15 12.82 17.13
CA LEU A 142 -13.30 12.49 16.27
C LEU A 142 -14.26 11.46 16.88
N VAL A 143 -13.73 10.54 17.67
CA VAL A 143 -14.44 9.36 18.21
C VAL A 143 -14.47 9.38 19.74
N GLY A 144 -13.63 10.19 20.39
CA GLY A 144 -13.58 10.31 21.85
C GLY A 144 -12.78 9.22 22.56
N ASP A 145 -12.23 8.26 21.81
CA ASP A 145 -11.31 7.24 22.33
C ASP A 145 -9.89 7.48 21.80
N SER A 146 -9.03 8.00 22.68
CA SER A 146 -7.64 8.32 22.36
C SER A 146 -6.76 7.12 22.06
N ASN A 147 -7.17 5.91 22.47
CA ASN A 147 -6.45 4.67 22.22
C ASN A 147 -6.95 3.91 20.99
N SER A 148 -8.06 4.38 20.39
CA SER A 148 -8.55 3.82 19.14
C SER A 148 -7.83 4.40 17.92
N MET A 149 -8.09 3.82 16.75
CA MET A 149 -7.60 4.31 15.47
C MET A 149 -8.77 4.34 14.50
N GLU A 150 -8.93 5.42 13.75
CA GLU A 150 -9.95 5.52 12.73
C GLU A 150 -9.42 5.11 11.34
N PRO A 151 -10.31 4.77 10.37
CA PRO A 151 -9.93 4.29 9.05
C PRO A 151 -8.94 5.17 8.28
N ILE A 152 -9.02 6.49 8.46
CA ILE A 152 -8.16 7.46 7.77
C ILE A 152 -6.73 7.35 8.30
N THR A 153 -6.54 7.41 9.62
CA THR A 153 -5.20 7.23 10.22
C THR A 153 -4.64 5.85 9.88
N PHE A 154 -5.45 4.78 9.95
CA PHE A 154 -4.99 3.45 9.56
C PHE A 154 -4.51 3.42 8.11
N GLY A 155 -5.27 4.00 7.17
CA GLY A 155 -4.87 4.06 5.77
C GLY A 155 -3.56 4.83 5.54
N LEU A 156 -3.35 5.94 6.26
CA LEU A 156 -2.12 6.73 6.18
C LEU A 156 -0.90 5.96 6.69
N LEU A 157 -1.03 5.35 7.88
CA LEU A 157 0.02 4.51 8.46
C LEU A 157 0.30 3.30 7.56
N PHE A 158 -0.73 2.67 7.00
CA PHE A 158 -0.53 1.55 6.07
C PHE A 158 0.28 1.95 4.82
N VAL A 159 0.03 3.12 4.25
CA VAL A 159 0.83 3.61 3.10
C VAL A 159 2.26 3.96 3.52
N LEU A 160 2.46 4.47 4.73
CA LEU A 160 3.79 4.68 5.29
C LEU A 160 4.53 3.35 5.45
N ALA A 161 3.87 2.34 6.03
CA ALA A 161 4.39 0.99 6.14
C ALA A 161 4.72 0.35 4.77
N ASP A 162 3.86 0.55 3.75
CA ASP A 162 4.14 0.11 2.38
C ASP A 162 5.38 0.79 1.79
N TYR A 163 5.55 2.09 2.05
CA TYR A 163 6.72 2.82 1.62
C TYR A 163 7.99 2.27 2.28
N ILE A 164 7.96 2.03 3.61
CA ILE A 164 9.06 1.40 4.35
C ILE A 164 9.38 0.02 3.76
N TRP A 165 8.37 -0.79 3.49
CA TRP A 165 8.52 -2.11 2.87
C TRP A 165 9.22 -2.02 1.50
N LEU A 166 8.79 -1.11 0.64
CA LEU A 166 9.39 -0.91 -0.68
C LEU A 166 10.85 -0.44 -0.59
N VAL A 167 11.18 0.41 0.39
CA VAL A 167 12.56 0.83 0.67
C VAL A 167 13.40 -0.36 1.14
N ALA A 168 12.92 -1.11 2.13
CA ALA A 168 13.59 -2.29 2.65
C ALA A 168 13.87 -3.32 1.55
N LYS A 169 12.87 -3.63 0.72
CA LYS A 169 13.01 -4.52 -0.44
C LYS A 169 14.11 -4.08 -1.39
N ARG A 170 14.20 -2.78 -1.70
CA ARG A 170 15.25 -2.25 -2.58
C ARG A 170 16.64 -2.38 -1.97
N LEU A 171 16.76 -2.19 -0.66
CA LEU A 171 18.03 -2.38 0.06
C LEU A 171 18.49 -3.83 0.00
N ILE A 172 17.59 -4.79 0.28
CA ILE A 172 17.88 -6.23 0.20
C ILE A 172 18.36 -6.62 -1.21
N LEU A 173 17.68 -6.12 -2.26
CA LEU A 173 18.08 -6.39 -3.64
C LEU A 173 19.43 -5.78 -4.01
N LYS A 174 19.79 -4.60 -3.47
CA LYS A 174 21.11 -3.99 -3.67
C LYS A 174 22.21 -4.82 -3.01
N ILE A 175 21.98 -5.31 -1.79
CA ILE A 175 22.95 -6.15 -1.06
C ILE A 175 23.21 -7.45 -1.84
N LYS A 176 22.15 -8.18 -2.23
CA LYS A 176 22.29 -9.42 -3.03
C LYS A 176 23.00 -9.22 -4.37
N LYS A 177 22.87 -8.06 -5.01
CA LYS A 177 23.60 -7.75 -6.26
C LYS A 177 25.08 -7.46 -6.01
N LYS A 178 25.43 -6.91 -4.85
CA LYS A 178 26.81 -6.64 -4.47
C LYS A 178 27.57 -7.91 -4.12
N GLU A 179 26.91 -8.87 -3.45
CA GLU A 179 27.49 -10.19 -3.13
C GLU A 179 27.74 -11.08 -4.35
N LYS A 180 27.03 -10.83 -5.45
CA LYS A 180 27.19 -11.57 -6.72
C LYS A 180 28.24 -10.95 -7.68
N LYS A 181 28.84 -9.82 -7.31
CA LYS A 181 29.93 -9.18 -8.05
C LYS A 181 31.24 -9.43 -7.34
#